data_AF-A0A9D1SBD0-F1
#
_entry.id   AF-A0A9D1SBD0-F1
#
_cell.length_a   1.000
_cell.length_b   1.000
_cell.length_c   1.000
_cell.angle_alpha   90.00
_cell.angle_beta   90.00
_cell.angle_gamma   90.00
#
_symmetry.space_group_name_H-M   'P 1'
#
loop_
_entity.id
_entity.type
_entity.pdbx_description
1 polymer ?
#
loop_
_entity_poly.entity_id
_entity_poly.type
_entity_poly.pdbx_seq_one_letter_code
_entity_poly.pdbx_strand_id
1 'polypeptide(L)'
;MRTNFLNKVAAISGKNVNELVSMSQSEVVNKVILPIIVQPTGQDIRGWRIGDDYMSLMAEFGEYCWQQDAFTGEILLEIALQRISCGAVLHEASSYKILPEAYRKYSAMCDQPGLMSDACFNFLQKQIVTCLKAKLTREHAKKIIFGLIDHLDEQGNELNGYMLKYGHFHTDTQTVFSWAWETAGKYFTYEELYDHFATPERWERFIPFFKENRPVIYKPDFCKRIGVSGFWNKRKVWKRLA
;
A
#
# COMPACT_ATOMS: atom_id res chain seq x y z
N MET A 1 1.77 -10.54 23.79
CA MET A 1 1.21 -9.87 22.59
C MET A 1 -0.31 -9.74 22.65
N ARG A 2 -1.06 -10.83 22.84
CA ARG A 2 -2.53 -10.82 22.96
C ARG A 2 -3.08 -9.78 23.97
N THR A 3 -2.54 -9.71 25.18
CA THR A 3 -2.98 -8.74 26.20
C THR A 3 -2.88 -7.30 25.72
N ASN A 4 -1.75 -6.92 25.10
CA ASN A 4 -1.55 -5.56 24.57
C ASN A 4 -2.52 -5.26 23.43
N PHE A 5 -2.74 -6.24 22.54
CA PHE A 5 -3.73 -6.14 21.48
C PHE A 5 -5.14 -5.90 22.05
N LEU A 6 -5.58 -6.70 23.02
CA LEU A 6 -6.90 -6.55 23.62
C LEU A 6 -7.04 -5.22 24.37
N ASN A 7 -5.99 -4.77 25.08
CA ASN A 7 -5.98 -3.44 25.71
C ASN A 7 -6.13 -2.32 24.69
N LYS A 8 -5.44 -2.40 23.55
CA LYS A 8 -5.54 -1.41 22.46
C LYS A 8 -6.92 -1.41 21.83
N VAL A 9 -7.48 -2.60 21.55
CA VAL A 9 -8.85 -2.74 21.03
C VAL A 9 -9.86 -2.18 22.02
N ALA A 10 -9.73 -2.48 23.31
CA ALA A 10 -10.59 -1.94 24.37
C ALA A 10 -10.54 -0.40 24.42
N ALA A 11 -9.33 0.16 24.40
CA ALA A 11 -9.13 1.61 24.44
C ALA A 11 -9.78 2.34 23.27
N ILE A 12 -9.67 1.79 22.05
CA ILE A 12 -10.24 2.41 20.84
C ILE A 12 -11.76 2.19 20.76
N SER A 13 -12.24 0.99 21.08
CA SER A 13 -13.66 0.63 20.94
C SER A 13 -14.53 1.07 22.11
N GLY A 14 -13.93 1.51 23.23
CA GLY A 14 -14.64 1.79 24.48
C GLY A 14 -15.16 0.54 25.21
N LYS A 15 -14.74 -0.66 24.79
CA LYS A 15 -15.14 -1.93 25.43
C LYS A 15 -14.33 -2.20 26.69
N ASN A 16 -14.93 -2.92 27.63
CA ASN A 16 -14.19 -3.44 28.78
C ASN A 16 -13.27 -4.58 28.32
N VAL A 17 -11.98 -4.52 28.66
CA VAL A 17 -11.02 -5.56 28.27
C VAL A 17 -11.43 -6.96 28.76
N ASN A 18 -12.08 -7.07 29.91
CA ASN A 18 -12.55 -8.35 30.44
C ASN A 18 -13.62 -9.01 29.56
N GLU A 19 -14.42 -8.21 28.85
CA GLU A 19 -15.36 -8.72 27.84
C GLU A 19 -14.62 -9.28 26.62
N LEU A 20 -13.46 -8.71 26.28
CA LEU A 20 -12.66 -9.12 25.12
C LEU A 20 -11.81 -10.36 25.41
N VAL A 21 -11.37 -10.55 26.66
CA VAL A 21 -10.52 -11.69 27.07
C VAL A 21 -11.23 -13.03 26.84
N SER A 22 -12.55 -13.08 27.01
CA SER A 22 -13.36 -14.29 26.79
C SER A 22 -13.65 -14.57 25.32
N MET A 23 -13.38 -13.64 24.42
CA MET A 23 -13.63 -13.79 22.98
C MET A 23 -12.45 -14.47 22.28
N SER A 24 -12.75 -15.32 21.29
CA SER A 24 -11.74 -15.78 20.32
C SER A 24 -11.20 -14.62 19.47
N GLN A 25 -10.05 -14.81 18.79
CA GLN A 25 -9.49 -13.77 17.92
C GLN A 25 -10.50 -13.34 16.85
N SER A 26 -11.12 -14.31 16.17
CA SER A 26 -12.12 -14.06 15.14
C SER A 26 -13.35 -13.33 15.69
N GLU A 27 -13.77 -13.62 16.93
CA GLU A 27 -14.86 -12.88 17.57
C GLU A 27 -14.48 -11.43 17.88
N VAL A 28 -13.28 -11.17 18.38
CA VAL A 28 -12.81 -9.78 18.58
C VAL A 28 -12.81 -9.03 17.24
N VAL A 29 -12.36 -9.66 16.16
CA VAL A 29 -12.37 -9.03 14.84
C VAL A 29 -13.81 -8.76 14.36
N ASN A 30 -14.66 -9.78 14.33
CA ASN A 30 -15.97 -9.71 13.71
C ASN A 30 -17.04 -9.00 14.56
N LYS A 31 -16.90 -9.00 15.89
CA LYS A 31 -17.87 -8.40 16.83
C LYS A 31 -17.42 -7.06 17.39
N VAL A 32 -16.13 -6.71 17.29
CA VAL A 32 -15.58 -5.47 17.88
C VAL A 32 -14.84 -4.64 16.83
N ILE A 33 -13.72 -5.13 16.28
CA ILE A 33 -12.87 -4.30 15.40
C ILE A 33 -13.66 -3.83 14.17
N LEU A 34 -14.21 -4.77 13.40
CA LEU A 34 -14.94 -4.42 12.19
C LEU A 34 -16.20 -3.59 12.47
N PRO A 35 -17.13 -3.99 13.36
CA PRO A 35 -18.37 -3.23 13.53
C PRO A 35 -18.24 -1.94 14.35
N ILE A 36 -17.28 -1.82 15.27
CA ILE A 36 -17.16 -0.67 16.19
C ILE A 36 -16.02 0.27 15.78
N ILE A 37 -14.84 -0.27 15.47
CA ILE A 37 -13.66 0.53 15.14
C ILE A 37 -13.69 0.95 13.67
N VAL A 38 -13.95 0.02 12.74
CA VAL A 38 -14.02 0.31 11.29
C VAL A 38 -15.41 0.83 10.89
N GLN A 39 -16.46 0.23 11.45
CA GLN A 39 -17.89 0.47 11.21
C GLN A 39 -18.39 0.05 9.80
N PRO A 40 -19.57 -0.61 9.69
CA PRO A 40 -20.13 -1.00 8.40
C PRO A 40 -20.67 0.22 7.64
N THR A 41 -20.59 0.20 6.32
CA THR A 41 -21.08 1.23 5.40
C THR A 41 -22.57 1.50 5.56
N GLY A 42 -22.92 2.76 5.80
CA GLY A 42 -24.00 3.44 5.10
C GLY A 42 -23.35 4.45 4.15
N GLN A 43 -23.99 4.79 3.03
CA GLN A 43 -23.48 5.71 2.01
C GLN A 43 -23.13 7.12 2.56
N ASP A 44 -21.95 7.32 3.17
CA ASP A 44 -21.46 8.67 3.46
C ASP A 44 -20.18 8.96 2.65
N ILE A 45 -20.28 10.02 1.86
CA ILE A 45 -19.32 10.59 0.91
C ILE A 45 -18.11 11.24 1.60
N ARG A 46 -18.03 11.26 2.94
CA ARG A 46 -17.05 12.05 3.70
C ARG A 46 -15.79 11.31 4.20
N GLY A 47 -15.64 10.03 3.94
CA GLY A 47 -14.33 9.34 3.87
C GLY A 47 -13.43 9.18 5.10
N TRP A 48 -13.69 9.90 6.19
CA TRP A 48 -12.91 9.83 7.43
C TRP A 48 -13.14 8.57 8.30
N ARG A 49 -13.71 7.50 7.72
CA ARG A 49 -14.23 6.36 8.50
C ARG A 49 -13.18 5.31 8.89
N ILE A 50 -12.28 4.94 7.98
CA ILE A 50 -11.11 4.14 8.36
C ILE A 50 -10.08 5.12 8.95
N GLY A 51 -10.29 5.46 10.21
CA GLY A 51 -9.55 6.52 10.90
C GLY A 51 -8.17 6.10 11.38
N ASP A 52 -7.42 7.08 11.89
CA ASP A 52 -6.06 6.88 12.41
C ASP A 52 -5.99 5.92 13.59
N ASP A 53 -7.07 5.77 14.36
CA ASP A 53 -7.16 4.74 15.41
C ASP A 53 -7.05 3.33 14.84
N TYR A 54 -7.77 3.07 13.74
CA TYR A 54 -7.68 1.79 13.03
C TYR A 54 -6.29 1.61 12.40
N MET A 55 -5.78 2.65 11.74
CA MET A 55 -4.44 2.59 11.14
C MET A 55 -3.36 2.35 12.19
N SER A 56 -3.47 2.97 13.36
CA SER A 56 -2.56 2.76 14.48
C SER A 56 -2.66 1.36 15.07
N LEU A 57 -3.88 0.83 15.23
CA LEU A 57 -4.11 -0.56 15.65
C LEU A 57 -3.44 -1.53 14.68
N MET A 58 -3.65 -1.34 13.37
CA MET A 58 -3.09 -2.20 12.34
C MET A 58 -1.58 -2.05 12.21
N ALA A 59 -1.03 -0.84 12.37
CA ALA A 59 0.40 -0.61 12.38
C ALA A 59 1.10 -1.40 13.49
N GLU A 60 0.46 -1.52 14.66
CA GLU A 60 1.02 -2.24 15.80
C GLU A 60 0.75 -3.74 15.78
N PHE A 61 -0.43 -4.17 15.32
CA PHE A 61 -0.90 -5.55 15.48
C PHE A 61 -1.28 -6.27 14.18
N GLY A 62 -1.02 -5.69 13.00
CA GLY A 62 -1.39 -6.31 11.72
C GLY A 62 -0.82 -7.71 11.52
N GLU A 63 0.49 -7.87 11.71
CA GLU A 63 1.16 -9.18 11.66
C GLU A 63 0.59 -10.14 12.71
N TYR A 64 0.39 -9.67 13.95
CA TYR A 64 -0.19 -10.49 15.00
C TYR A 64 -1.59 -11.01 14.60
N CYS A 65 -2.47 -10.14 14.11
CA CYS A 65 -3.81 -10.54 13.66
C CYS A 65 -3.73 -11.60 12.54
N TRP A 66 -2.85 -11.39 11.56
CA TRP A 66 -2.63 -12.34 10.46
C TRP A 66 -2.08 -13.69 10.91
N GLN A 67 -1.13 -13.71 11.85
CA GLN A 67 -0.57 -14.95 12.38
C GLN A 67 -1.57 -15.75 13.23
N GLN A 68 -2.49 -15.07 13.93
CA GLN A 68 -3.51 -15.73 14.76
C GLN A 68 -4.67 -16.28 13.94
N ASP A 69 -5.10 -15.55 12.91
CA ASP A 69 -6.14 -15.98 11.97
C ASP A 69 -5.89 -15.29 10.63
N ALA A 70 -5.30 -16.05 9.70
CA ALA A 70 -4.92 -15.52 8.39
C ALA A 70 -6.12 -14.96 7.63
N PHE A 71 -7.30 -15.59 7.72
CA PHE A 71 -8.47 -15.13 6.97
C PHE A 71 -8.93 -13.74 7.43
N THR A 72 -9.16 -13.57 8.74
CA THR A 72 -9.61 -12.27 9.26
C THR A 72 -8.49 -11.24 9.32
N GLY A 73 -7.24 -11.66 9.51
CA GLY A 73 -6.08 -10.78 9.46
C GLY A 73 -5.82 -10.20 8.07
N GLU A 74 -5.95 -10.99 7.00
CA GLU A 74 -5.84 -10.50 5.62
C GLU A 74 -6.92 -9.46 5.30
N ILE A 75 -8.15 -9.66 5.77
CA ILE A 75 -9.24 -8.70 5.62
C ILE A 75 -8.89 -7.37 6.29
N LEU A 76 -8.35 -7.40 7.52
CA LEU A 76 -7.98 -6.18 8.23
C LEU A 76 -6.82 -5.43 7.54
N LEU A 77 -5.79 -6.16 7.08
CA LEU A 77 -4.68 -5.57 6.33
C LEU A 77 -5.17 -4.95 5.01
N GLU A 78 -6.08 -5.62 4.30
CA GLU A 78 -6.65 -5.11 3.05
C GLU A 78 -7.45 -3.81 3.27
N ILE A 79 -8.28 -3.74 4.32
CA ILE A 79 -9.01 -2.50 4.66
C ILE A 79 -8.02 -1.35 4.95
N ALA A 80 -6.89 -1.61 5.60
CA ALA A 80 -5.86 -0.60 5.85
C ALA A 80 -5.16 -0.15 4.55
N LEU A 81 -4.87 -1.07 3.61
CA LEU A 81 -4.33 -0.72 2.29
C LEU A 81 -5.33 0.09 1.46
N GLN A 82 -6.61 -0.26 1.51
CA GLN A 82 -7.67 0.49 0.84
C GLN A 82 -7.77 1.94 1.34
N ARG A 83 -7.58 2.17 2.65
CA ARG A 83 -7.48 3.53 3.20
C ARG A 83 -6.35 4.32 2.54
N ILE A 84 -5.20 3.71 2.31
CA ILE A 84 -4.06 4.35 1.64
C ILE A 84 -4.35 4.60 0.17
N SER A 85 -4.81 3.58 -0.54
CA SER A 85 -5.09 3.65 -1.98
C SER A 85 -6.16 4.70 -2.31
N CYS A 86 -7.32 4.62 -1.66
CA CYS A 86 -8.40 5.58 -1.84
C CYS A 86 -8.01 6.96 -1.27
N GLY A 87 -7.16 7.00 -0.24
CA GLY A 87 -6.82 8.24 0.46
C GLY A 87 -5.70 9.08 -0.15
N ALA A 88 -4.78 8.42 -0.87
CA ALA A 88 -3.61 9.02 -1.49
C ALA A 88 -3.70 9.04 -3.03
N VAL A 89 -4.68 8.33 -3.62
CA VAL A 89 -4.91 8.23 -5.07
C VAL A 89 -3.60 7.87 -5.81
N LEU A 90 -2.97 6.76 -5.38
CA LEU A 90 -1.62 6.36 -5.82
C LEU A 90 -1.61 5.40 -7.02
N HIS A 91 -2.76 4.92 -7.48
CA HIS A 91 -2.84 4.00 -8.63
C HIS A 91 -4.25 3.96 -9.22
N GLU A 92 -4.40 3.40 -10.43
CA GLU A 92 -5.71 3.06 -11.01
C GLU A 92 -6.52 2.27 -9.98
N ALA A 93 -7.74 2.73 -9.67
CA ALA A 93 -8.64 2.14 -8.67
C ALA A 93 -8.65 0.61 -8.79
N SER A 94 -7.89 -0.08 -7.93
CA SER A 94 -7.90 -1.53 -7.92
C SER A 94 -9.29 -1.96 -7.47
N SER A 95 -9.93 -2.81 -8.27
CA SER A 95 -11.29 -3.26 -8.03
C SER A 95 -11.54 -3.55 -6.55
N TYR A 96 -12.40 -2.74 -5.92
CA TYR A 96 -12.86 -2.82 -4.52
C TYR A 96 -13.50 -4.19 -4.14
N LYS A 97 -13.48 -5.16 -5.07
CA LYS A 97 -14.07 -6.50 -4.97
C LYS A 97 -13.10 -7.56 -4.45
N ILE A 98 -11.90 -7.17 -3.98
CA ILE A 98 -10.93 -8.10 -3.39
C ILE A 98 -11.47 -8.70 -2.08
N LEU A 99 -12.19 -7.92 -1.28
CA LEU A 99 -12.77 -8.44 -0.02
C LEU A 99 -13.87 -9.48 -0.29
N PRO A 100 -13.93 -10.56 0.53
CA PRO A 100 -15.06 -11.48 0.50
C PRO A 100 -16.39 -10.76 0.74
N GLU A 101 -17.47 -11.26 0.14
CA GLU A 101 -18.77 -10.56 0.08
C GLU A 101 -19.27 -10.05 1.44
N ALA A 102 -19.17 -10.87 2.49
CA ALA A 102 -19.59 -10.52 3.84
C ALA A 102 -18.85 -9.30 4.44
N TYR A 103 -17.65 -8.99 3.93
CA TYR A 103 -16.76 -7.94 4.42
C TYR A 103 -16.73 -6.69 3.53
N ARG A 104 -17.33 -6.73 2.34
CA ARG A 104 -17.34 -5.56 1.41
C ARG A 104 -17.97 -4.31 2.02
N LYS A 105 -18.89 -4.47 2.98
CA LYS A 105 -19.46 -3.38 3.76
C LYS A 105 -18.46 -2.63 4.64
N TYR A 106 -17.21 -3.09 4.75
CA TYR A 106 -16.13 -2.40 5.47
C TYR A 106 -15.08 -1.81 4.50
N SER A 107 -15.26 -2.00 3.20
CA SER A 107 -14.34 -1.53 2.16
C SER A 107 -14.34 -0.01 2.07
N ALA A 108 -13.18 0.58 1.78
CA ALA A 108 -13.18 1.89 1.13
C ALA A 108 -13.60 1.68 -0.33
N MET A 109 -14.58 2.45 -0.82
CA MET A 109 -15.25 2.20 -2.11
C MET A 109 -15.04 3.31 -3.15
N CYS A 110 -14.52 4.46 -2.73
CA CYS A 110 -14.33 5.62 -3.59
C CYS A 110 -13.03 6.32 -3.23
N ASP A 111 -12.37 6.88 -4.23
CA ASP A 111 -11.22 7.76 -4.04
C ASP A 111 -11.65 9.00 -3.24
N GLN A 112 -10.83 9.33 -2.25
CA GLN A 112 -11.05 10.37 -1.27
C GLN A 112 -9.72 11.07 -1.02
N PRO A 113 -9.38 12.06 -1.86
CA PRO A 113 -8.11 12.75 -1.77
C PRO A 113 -7.89 13.35 -0.37
N GLY A 114 -6.68 13.20 0.15
CA GLY A 114 -6.25 13.85 1.39
C GLY A 114 -6.53 13.10 2.68
N LEU A 115 -6.69 11.79 2.57
CA LEU A 115 -6.89 10.89 3.70
C LEU A 115 -5.63 10.12 4.10
N MET A 116 -4.52 10.30 3.38
CA MET A 116 -3.21 9.87 3.83
C MET A 116 -2.80 10.67 5.07
N SER A 117 -2.42 9.97 6.12
CA SER A 117 -1.94 10.54 7.39
C SER A 117 -0.62 9.90 7.80
N ASP A 118 0.06 10.46 8.80
CA ASP A 118 1.27 9.85 9.35
C ASP A 118 1.00 8.44 9.92
N ALA A 119 -0.23 8.18 10.41
CA ALA A 119 -0.64 6.85 10.83
C ALA A 119 -0.68 5.85 9.67
N CYS A 120 -1.07 6.31 8.46
CA CYS A 120 -1.02 5.50 7.25
C CYS A 120 0.42 5.15 6.85
N PHE A 121 1.35 6.10 6.92
CA PHE A 121 2.75 5.83 6.62
C PHE A 121 3.40 4.93 7.69
N ASN A 122 3.10 5.15 8.97
CA ASN A 122 3.54 4.26 10.04
C ASN A 122 3.01 2.81 9.86
N PHE A 123 1.77 2.64 9.38
CA PHE A 123 1.27 1.32 8.99
C PHE A 123 2.09 0.70 7.86
N LEU A 124 2.38 1.46 6.79
CA LEU A 124 3.21 0.99 5.69
C LEU A 124 4.59 0.53 6.20
N GLN A 125 5.27 1.37 6.97
CA GLN A 125 6.59 1.04 7.52
C GLN A 125 6.59 -0.25 8.35
N LYS A 126 5.55 -0.47 9.15
CA LYS A 126 5.47 -1.62 10.07
C LYS A 126 4.91 -2.89 9.44
N GLN A 127 3.99 -2.77 8.48
CA GLN A 127 3.17 -3.91 8.03
C GLN A 127 3.31 -4.24 6.55
N ILE A 128 4.04 -3.45 5.74
CA ILE A 128 4.14 -3.73 4.31
C ILE A 128 4.69 -5.14 4.02
N VAL A 129 5.65 -5.61 4.83
CA VAL A 129 6.24 -6.95 4.68
C VAL A 129 5.20 -8.05 4.93
N THR A 130 4.34 -7.85 5.93
CA THR A 130 3.20 -8.73 6.20
C THR A 130 2.24 -8.74 5.03
N CYS A 131 1.89 -7.56 4.51
CA CYS A 131 1.02 -7.44 3.34
C CYS A 131 1.60 -8.10 2.09
N LEU A 132 2.91 -8.02 1.86
CA LEU A 132 3.58 -8.67 0.72
C LEU A 132 3.62 -10.21 0.83
N LYS A 133 3.51 -10.76 2.05
CA LYS A 133 3.43 -12.21 2.31
C LYS A 133 2.00 -12.75 2.24
N ALA A 134 1.02 -11.94 2.63
CA ALA A 134 -0.39 -12.29 2.65
C ALA A 134 -0.98 -12.41 1.24
N LYS A 135 -1.81 -13.43 1.01
CA LYS A 135 -2.31 -13.76 -0.33
C LYS A 135 -3.26 -12.67 -0.85
N LEU A 136 -4.18 -12.20 -0.01
CA LEU A 136 -5.17 -11.20 -0.39
C LEU A 136 -4.56 -9.83 -0.71
N THR A 137 -3.50 -9.45 0.00
CA THR A 137 -2.99 -8.08 0.04
C THR A 137 -1.72 -7.84 -0.77
N ARG A 138 -0.99 -8.90 -1.18
CA ARG A 138 0.30 -8.79 -1.88
C ARG A 138 0.25 -7.85 -3.09
N GLU A 139 -0.70 -8.06 -3.99
CA GLU A 139 -0.78 -7.26 -5.22
C GLU A 139 -1.16 -5.80 -4.93
N HIS A 140 -2.00 -5.56 -3.93
CA HIS A 140 -2.39 -4.21 -3.53
C HIS A 140 -1.21 -3.47 -2.87
N ALA A 141 -0.49 -4.13 -1.97
CA ALA A 141 0.73 -3.61 -1.36
C ALA A 141 1.79 -3.25 -2.42
N LYS A 142 1.98 -4.11 -3.42
CA LYS A 142 2.87 -3.86 -4.56
C LYS A 142 2.48 -2.61 -5.33
N LYS A 143 1.19 -2.46 -5.65
CA LYS A 143 0.67 -1.26 -6.34
C LYS A 143 0.88 0.02 -5.53
N ILE A 144 0.74 -0.02 -4.21
CA ILE A 144 1.00 1.15 -3.37
C ILE A 144 2.48 1.53 -3.40
N ILE A 145 3.40 0.57 -3.25
CA ILE A 145 4.86 0.85 -3.31
C ILE A 145 5.23 1.46 -4.66
N PHE A 146 4.77 0.86 -5.76
CA PHE A 146 5.02 1.38 -7.09
C PHE A 146 4.32 2.71 -7.37
N GLY A 147 3.12 2.91 -6.84
CA GLY A 147 2.42 4.19 -6.90
C GLY A 147 3.21 5.31 -6.23
N LEU A 148 3.77 5.06 -5.04
CA LEU A 148 4.63 6.03 -4.36
C LEU A 148 5.88 6.37 -5.19
N ILE A 149 6.52 5.35 -5.78
CA ILE A 149 7.67 5.56 -6.68
C ILE A 149 7.25 6.32 -7.94
N ASP A 150 6.08 6.04 -8.51
CA ASP A 150 5.58 6.66 -9.73
C ASP A 150 5.09 8.10 -9.51
N HIS A 151 4.69 8.47 -8.28
CA HIS A 151 4.09 9.77 -8.00
C HIS A 151 4.97 10.72 -7.17
N LEU A 152 6.14 10.29 -6.71
CA LEU A 152 7.12 11.14 -6.02
C LEU A 152 8.48 11.08 -6.70
N ASP A 153 9.13 12.22 -6.94
CA ASP A 153 10.53 12.24 -7.36
C ASP A 153 11.51 12.03 -6.19
N GLU A 154 12.81 11.95 -6.50
CA GLU A 154 13.89 11.73 -5.51
C GLU A 154 14.01 12.87 -4.47
N GLN A 155 13.44 14.03 -4.76
CA GLN A 155 13.36 15.17 -3.84
C GLN A 155 12.02 15.20 -3.08
N GLY A 156 11.17 14.19 -3.28
CA GLY A 156 9.85 14.10 -2.66
C GLY A 156 8.80 15.00 -3.32
N ASN A 157 9.06 15.60 -4.48
CA ASN A 157 8.04 16.38 -5.16
C ASN A 157 7.00 15.46 -5.77
N GLU A 158 5.74 15.81 -5.57
CA GLU A 158 4.61 15.16 -6.21
C GLU A 158 4.62 15.38 -7.72
N LEU A 159 4.46 14.29 -8.47
CA LEU A 159 4.33 14.29 -9.91
C LEU A 159 2.87 14.02 -10.30
N ASN A 160 2.41 14.71 -11.33
CA ASN A 160 1.06 14.59 -11.88
C ASN A 160 -0.08 14.98 -10.92
N GLY A 161 0.20 15.72 -9.83
CA GLY A 161 -0.81 16.33 -8.96
C GLY A 161 -1.48 15.37 -7.96
N TYR A 162 -0.87 14.22 -7.69
CA TYR A 162 -1.37 13.19 -6.76
C TYR A 162 -0.68 13.29 -5.39
N MET A 163 -1.42 13.10 -4.29
CA MET A 163 -1.22 13.87 -3.07
C MET A 163 -0.68 13.15 -1.83
N LEU A 164 0.23 13.87 -1.19
CA LEU A 164 0.57 13.94 0.24
C LEU A 164 0.28 15.35 0.83
N LYS A 165 0.03 16.38 0.01
CA LYS A 165 -0.19 17.79 0.43
C LYS A 165 -1.58 18.09 1.03
N TYR A 166 -1.98 17.37 2.06
CA TYR A 166 -3.12 17.77 2.91
C TYR A 166 -2.70 17.89 4.37
N GLY A 167 -3.46 18.68 5.15
CA GLY A 167 -3.09 19.11 6.51
C GLY A 167 -2.92 18.02 7.57
N HIS A 168 -3.04 16.74 7.21
CA HIS A 168 -2.94 15.58 8.11
C HIS A 168 -1.71 14.71 7.86
N PHE A 169 -0.91 15.04 6.85
CA PHE A 169 0.35 14.35 6.54
C PHE A 169 1.50 15.31 6.80
N HIS A 170 2.34 15.00 7.78
CA HIS A 170 3.47 15.85 8.17
C HIS A 170 4.82 15.18 7.92
N THR A 171 4.81 13.89 7.58
CA THR A 171 6.01 13.17 7.15
C THR A 171 6.60 13.82 5.91
N ASP A 172 7.90 14.03 5.93
CA ASP A 172 8.66 14.50 4.78
C ASP A 172 8.48 13.57 3.56
N THR A 173 8.07 14.14 2.42
CA THR A 173 7.72 13.36 1.23
C THR A 173 8.94 12.72 0.57
N GLN A 174 10.14 13.27 0.75
CA GLN A 174 11.38 12.65 0.32
C GLN A 174 11.66 11.36 1.09
N THR A 175 11.37 11.35 2.39
CA THR A 175 11.42 10.14 3.23
C THR A 175 10.46 9.06 2.72
N VAL A 176 9.26 9.44 2.27
CA VAL A 176 8.28 8.49 1.70
C VAL A 176 8.80 7.86 0.41
N PHE A 177 9.35 8.67 -0.51
CA PHE A 177 9.95 8.16 -1.75
C PHE A 177 11.11 7.20 -1.44
N SER A 178 12.01 7.62 -0.55
CA SER A 178 13.20 6.84 -0.19
C SER A 178 12.82 5.49 0.41
N TRP A 179 11.84 5.49 1.32
CA TRP A 179 11.28 4.27 1.89
C TRP A 179 10.66 3.35 0.82
N ALA A 180 9.89 3.91 -0.12
CA ALA A 180 9.26 3.12 -1.17
C ALA A 180 10.30 2.49 -2.11
N TRP A 181 11.31 3.26 -2.51
CA TRP A 181 12.41 2.81 -3.36
C TRP A 181 13.24 1.69 -2.70
N GLU A 182 13.65 1.90 -1.44
CA GLU A 182 14.37 0.88 -0.66
C GLU A 182 13.54 -0.39 -0.46
N THR A 183 12.25 -0.23 -0.18
CA THR A 183 11.31 -1.36 -0.01
C THR A 183 11.19 -2.16 -1.31
N ALA A 184 11.06 -1.48 -2.45
CA ALA A 184 10.99 -2.12 -3.76
C ALA A 184 12.27 -2.91 -4.07
N GLY A 185 13.44 -2.30 -3.88
CA GLY A 185 14.73 -2.95 -4.11
C GLY A 185 15.00 -4.15 -3.19
N LYS A 186 14.41 -4.16 -1.99
CA LYS A 186 14.59 -5.25 -1.02
C LYS A 186 13.64 -6.44 -1.24
N TYR A 187 12.40 -6.20 -1.66
CA TYR A 187 11.34 -7.21 -1.64
C TYR A 187 10.81 -7.62 -3.01
N PHE A 188 11.18 -6.92 -4.09
CA PHE A 188 10.80 -7.30 -5.45
C PHE A 188 11.99 -7.87 -6.22
N THR A 189 11.68 -8.84 -7.06
CA THR A 189 12.65 -9.42 -7.99
C THR A 189 13.03 -8.41 -9.07
N TYR A 190 14.19 -8.63 -9.70
CA TYR A 190 14.59 -7.83 -10.86
C TYR A 190 13.51 -7.86 -11.94
N GLU A 191 12.91 -9.02 -12.19
CA GLU A 191 11.86 -9.21 -13.18
C GLU A 191 10.62 -8.36 -12.86
N GLU A 192 10.20 -8.30 -11.59
CA GLU A 192 9.06 -7.47 -11.17
C GLU A 192 9.34 -5.97 -11.32
N LEU A 193 10.55 -5.52 -10.97
CA LEU A 193 10.96 -4.12 -11.14
C LEU A 193 11.08 -3.77 -12.62
N TYR A 194 11.66 -4.66 -13.42
CA TYR A 194 11.82 -4.51 -14.84
C TYR A 194 10.46 -4.45 -15.56
N ASP A 195 9.53 -5.35 -15.23
CA ASP A 195 8.18 -5.36 -15.78
C ASP A 195 7.43 -4.05 -15.47
N HIS A 196 7.62 -3.48 -14.28
CA HIS A 196 7.01 -2.20 -13.90
C HIS A 196 7.64 -1.00 -14.61
N PHE A 197 8.98 -0.90 -14.63
CA PHE A 197 9.66 0.29 -15.15
C PHE A 197 9.82 0.30 -16.67
N ALA A 198 9.89 -0.85 -17.34
CA ALA A 198 10.18 -0.94 -18.77
C ALA A 198 8.95 -0.67 -19.65
N THR A 199 8.16 0.36 -19.35
CA THR A 199 7.01 0.80 -20.17
C THR A 199 7.34 2.11 -20.89
N PRO A 200 6.62 2.44 -21.98
CA PRO A 200 6.81 3.70 -22.70
C PRO A 200 6.69 4.93 -21.80
N GLU A 201 5.84 4.88 -20.78
CA GLU A 201 5.51 5.98 -19.87
C GLU A 201 6.56 6.17 -18.77
N ARG A 202 7.28 5.11 -18.39
CA ARG A 202 8.13 5.11 -17.17
C ARG A 202 9.62 5.08 -17.45
N TRP A 203 10.06 4.45 -18.54
CA TRP A 203 11.46 4.06 -18.66
C TRP A 203 12.45 5.23 -18.63
N GLU A 204 12.05 6.39 -19.17
CA GLU A 204 12.90 7.59 -19.22
C GLU A 204 13.19 8.17 -17.84
N ARG A 205 12.27 7.99 -16.90
CA ARG A 205 12.43 8.47 -15.54
C ARG A 205 13.38 7.59 -14.74
N PHE A 206 13.33 6.28 -14.96
CA PHE A 206 14.12 5.30 -14.22
C PHE A 206 15.40 4.89 -14.96
N ILE A 207 16.01 5.80 -15.74
CA ILE A 207 17.30 5.57 -16.41
C ILE A 207 18.38 5.04 -15.45
N PRO A 208 18.54 5.55 -14.21
CA PRO A 208 19.52 5.02 -13.27
C PRO A 208 19.36 3.51 -13.03
N PHE A 209 18.13 3.03 -12.81
CA PHE A 209 17.84 1.59 -12.65
C PHE A 209 18.29 0.78 -13.87
N PHE A 210 18.01 1.25 -15.08
CA PHE A 210 18.41 0.54 -16.30
C PHE A 210 19.92 0.60 -16.58
N LYS A 211 20.61 1.66 -16.14
CA LYS A 211 22.07 1.74 -16.21
C LYS A 211 22.73 0.71 -15.31
N GLU A 212 22.29 0.63 -14.07
CA GLU A 212 22.78 -0.33 -13.08
C GLU A 212 22.55 -1.78 -13.54
N ASN A 213 21.36 -2.06 -14.08
CA ASN A 213 20.97 -3.41 -14.51
C ASN A 213 21.29 -3.72 -15.98
N ARG A 214 22.00 -2.83 -16.68
CA ARG A 214 22.35 -3.02 -18.10
C ARG A 214 22.98 -4.37 -18.43
N PRO A 215 23.85 -4.99 -17.60
CA PRO A 215 24.45 -6.29 -17.91
C PRO A 215 23.44 -7.44 -18.05
N VAL A 216 22.28 -7.36 -17.38
CA VAL A 216 21.25 -8.41 -17.38
C VAL A 216 20.06 -8.10 -18.30
N ILE A 217 19.98 -6.87 -18.83
CA ILE A 217 18.90 -6.47 -19.74
C ILE A 217 19.12 -7.04 -21.15
N TYR A 218 18.17 -7.84 -21.62
CA TYR A 218 18.11 -8.25 -23.02
C TYR A 218 17.59 -7.09 -23.91
N LYS A 219 18.52 -6.41 -24.60
CA LYS A 219 18.24 -5.21 -25.40
C LYS A 219 17.02 -5.30 -26.34
N PRO A 220 16.81 -6.39 -27.12
CA PRO A 220 15.65 -6.49 -28.00
C PRO A 220 14.32 -6.48 -27.25
N ASP A 221 14.25 -7.15 -26.10
CA ASP A 221 13.06 -7.15 -25.25
C ASP A 221 12.82 -5.77 -24.63
N PHE A 222 13.86 -5.15 -24.08
CA PHE A 222 13.77 -3.79 -23.54
C PHE A 222 13.22 -2.80 -24.56
N CYS A 223 13.81 -2.73 -25.75
CA CYS A 223 13.35 -1.83 -26.80
C CYS A 223 11.90 -2.14 -27.24
N LYS A 224 11.48 -3.42 -27.24
CA LYS A 224 10.10 -3.80 -27.55
C LYS A 224 9.13 -3.27 -26.49
N ARG A 225 9.44 -3.46 -25.21
CA ARG A 225 8.56 -3.07 -24.09
C ARG A 225 8.35 -1.56 -24.00
N ILE A 226 9.41 -0.77 -24.22
CA ILE A 226 9.32 0.70 -24.24
C ILE A 226 8.78 1.27 -25.57
N GLY A 227 8.35 0.44 -26.51
CA GLY A 227 7.76 0.87 -27.78
C GLY A 227 8.74 1.41 -28.83
N VAL A 228 10.04 1.10 -28.73
CA VAL A 228 11.09 1.62 -29.63
C VAL A 228 11.40 0.66 -30.78
N SER A 229 11.10 1.09 -31.99
CA SER A 229 11.41 0.40 -33.25
C SER A 229 12.54 1.07 -34.04
N GLY A 230 13.13 0.32 -34.99
CA GLY A 230 14.17 0.82 -35.88
C GLY A 230 15.59 0.76 -35.31
N PHE A 231 16.56 0.36 -36.14
CA PHE A 231 17.95 0.12 -35.72
C PHE A 231 18.59 1.34 -35.04
N TRP A 232 18.44 2.53 -35.64
CA TRP A 232 19.05 3.77 -35.14
C TRP A 232 18.44 4.23 -33.82
N ASN A 233 17.12 4.15 -33.65
CA ASN A 233 16.45 4.52 -32.40
C ASN A 233 16.83 3.57 -31.27
N LYS A 234 16.85 2.24 -31.55
CA LYS A 234 17.33 1.24 -30.59
C LYS A 234 18.78 1.49 -30.18
N ARG A 235 19.64 1.95 -31.11
CA ARG A 235 21.02 2.34 -30.79
C ARG A 235 21.08 3.60 -29.94
N LYS A 236 20.26 4.62 -30.21
CA LYS A 236 20.19 5.86 -29.42
C LYS A 236 19.76 5.60 -27.98
N VAL A 237 18.69 4.82 -27.78
CA VAL A 237 18.23 4.42 -26.45
C VAL A 237 19.31 3.63 -25.71
N TRP A 238 19.89 2.62 -26.35
CA TRP A 238 20.91 1.80 -25.69
C TRP A 238 22.18 2.58 -25.29
N LYS A 239 22.49 3.67 -26.01
CA LYS A 239 23.55 4.61 -25.61
C LYS A 239 23.18 5.45 -24.39
N ARG A 240 21.90 5.78 -24.18
CA ARG A 240 21.45 6.50 -22.96
C ARG A 240 21.67 5.66 -21.70
N LEU A 241 21.67 4.33 -21.84
CA LEU A 241 21.91 3.39 -20.75
C LEU A 241 23.40 3.07 -20.54
N ALA A 242 24.30 3.62 -21.38
CA ALA A 242 25.74 3.44 -21.22
C ALA A 242 26.34 4.38 -20.17
#